data_AF-A0A9X0DQJ1-F1
#
_entry.id   AF-A0A9X0DQJ1-F1
#
_cell.length_a   1.000
_cell.length_b   1.000
_cell.length_c   1.000
_cell.angle_alpha   90.00
_cell.angle_beta   90.00
_cell.angle_gamma   90.00
#
_symmetry.space_group_name_H-M   'P 1'
#
loop_
_entity.id
_entity.type
_entity.pdbx_description
1 polymer ?
#
loop_
_entity_poly.entity_id
_entity_poly.type
_entity_poly.pdbx_seq_one_letter_code
_entity_poly.pdbx_strand_id
1 'polypeptide(L)'
;MAEPCIPLFQQLAQAPTTFKPLSLQEYFWPAAKFSLRRLADVNGKPKIELMTFDTKIEAQFTPSISFPSNTYPDIKRIASSQVIIVPNPLLMEFALAHGPSKVLVENLGEYYFKEALDRESLESEIGILFKLKNTVLGKENRIPQLYAVVQDTSDGPILGFLTHFIKGETLPDVMKKLPSASLKHKWISQLQKTVDEIHQEGIVWGDAKPDNILVDQDDNLVVLDFNGGRTEGWVAAEYMDTMIGDNLATAKIKDMILENSS
;
A
#
# COMPACT_ATOMS: atom_id res chain seq x y z
N MET A 1 8.27 -20.74 24.18
CA MET A 1 7.68 -20.11 22.98
C MET A 1 6.18 -20.37 23.02
N ALA A 2 5.34 -19.36 22.79
CA ALA A 2 3.89 -19.59 22.68
C ALA A 2 3.61 -20.26 21.33
N GLU A 3 2.93 -21.40 21.31
CA GLU A 3 2.51 -22.03 20.06
C GLU A 3 1.44 -21.14 19.39
N PRO A 4 1.62 -20.79 18.11
CA PRO A 4 0.59 -20.06 17.34
C PRO A 4 -0.72 -20.84 17.32
N CYS A 5 -1.86 -20.16 17.39
CA CYS A 5 -3.19 -20.79 17.36
C CYS A 5 -3.58 -21.34 15.98
N ILE A 6 -2.62 -21.53 15.08
CA ILE A 6 -2.80 -21.96 13.69
C ILE A 6 -3.60 -23.27 13.59
N PRO A 7 -3.33 -24.33 14.39
CA PRO A 7 -4.10 -25.58 14.31
C PRO A 7 -5.58 -25.39 14.64
N LEU A 8 -5.90 -24.49 15.58
CA LEU A 8 -7.27 -24.17 15.95
C LEU A 8 -7.98 -23.43 14.80
N PHE A 9 -7.30 -22.47 14.17
CA PHE A 9 -7.83 -21.79 12.99
C PHE A 9 -8.08 -22.75 11.83
N GLN A 10 -7.17 -23.70 11.58
CA GLN A 10 -7.33 -24.72 10.53
C GLN A 10 -8.49 -25.69 10.80
N GLN A 11 -8.81 -25.97 12.07
CA GLN A 11 -9.96 -26.79 12.44
C GLN A 11 -11.28 -26.04 12.25
N LEU A 12 -11.29 -24.72 12.54
CA LEU A 12 -12.49 -23.88 12.49
C LEU A 12 -12.80 -23.38 11.08
N ALA A 13 -11.77 -23.00 10.32
CA ALA A 13 -11.90 -22.64 8.93
C ALA A 13 -12.03 -23.93 8.11
N GLN A 14 -13.20 -24.15 7.50
CA GLN A 14 -13.32 -25.23 6.52
C GLN A 14 -12.28 -24.99 5.42
N ALA A 15 -11.38 -25.93 5.19
CA ALA A 15 -10.39 -25.81 4.13
C ALA A 15 -11.14 -25.61 2.79
N PRO A 16 -10.94 -24.48 2.09
CA PRO A 16 -11.65 -24.26 0.85
C PRO A 16 -11.29 -25.36 -0.15
N THR A 17 -12.29 -26.05 -0.68
CA THR A 17 -12.15 -27.12 -1.67
C THR A 17 -11.68 -26.61 -3.04
N THR A 18 -11.79 -25.29 -3.27
CA THR A 18 -11.30 -24.59 -4.46
C THR A 18 -10.78 -23.21 -4.09
N PHE A 19 -9.55 -22.88 -4.49
CA PHE A 19 -8.99 -21.53 -4.38
C PHE A 19 -9.61 -20.63 -5.45
N LYS A 20 -10.78 -20.05 -5.15
CA LYS A 20 -11.35 -18.98 -5.97
C LYS A 20 -10.75 -17.65 -5.50
N PRO A 21 -10.26 -16.78 -6.41
CA PRO A 21 -9.87 -15.42 -6.05
C PRO A 21 -11.05 -14.69 -5.40
N LEU A 22 -10.80 -14.03 -4.26
CA LEU A 22 -11.79 -13.26 -3.53
C LEU A 22 -11.92 -11.85 -4.12
N SER A 23 -13.13 -11.31 -4.13
CA SER A 23 -13.32 -9.85 -4.27
C SER A 23 -12.88 -9.11 -3.00
N LEU A 24 -12.62 -7.80 -3.11
CA LEU A 24 -12.40 -6.95 -1.93
C LEU A 24 -13.64 -6.97 -1.02
N GLN A 25 -14.85 -7.05 -1.59
CA GLN A 25 -16.07 -7.19 -0.79
C GLN A 25 -16.06 -8.46 0.07
N GLU A 26 -15.75 -9.61 -0.51
CA GLU A 26 -15.67 -10.88 0.22
C GLU A 26 -14.51 -10.92 1.21
N TYR A 27 -13.42 -10.19 0.94
CA TYR A 27 -12.27 -10.07 1.83
C TYR A 27 -12.59 -9.27 3.09
N PHE A 28 -13.19 -8.07 2.93
CA PHE A 28 -13.55 -7.23 4.08
C PHE A 28 -14.83 -7.73 4.79
N TRP A 29 -15.73 -8.40 4.07
CA TRP A 29 -16.97 -8.95 4.60
C TRP A 29 -17.07 -10.47 4.39
N PRO A 30 -16.21 -11.27 5.04
CA PRO A 30 -16.25 -12.72 4.88
C PRO A 30 -17.54 -13.32 5.45
N ALA A 31 -18.06 -14.34 4.77
CA ALA A 31 -19.28 -15.03 5.18
C ALA A 31 -19.16 -15.77 6.53
N ALA A 32 -17.94 -16.16 6.90
CA ALA A 32 -17.63 -16.79 8.18
C ALA A 32 -16.66 -15.91 8.98
N LYS A 33 -17.05 -15.57 10.21
CA LYS A 33 -16.28 -14.71 11.11
C LYS A 33 -16.11 -15.42 12.45
N PHE A 34 -14.88 -15.47 12.96
CA PHE A 34 -14.56 -16.12 14.25
C PHE A 34 -13.75 -15.19 15.14
N SER A 35 -14.21 -14.95 16.38
CA SER A 35 -13.41 -14.25 17.39
C SER A 35 -12.87 -15.26 18.39
N LEU A 36 -11.58 -15.15 18.69
CA LEU A 36 -10.93 -15.97 19.72
C LEU A 36 -10.63 -15.10 20.93
N ARG A 37 -11.03 -15.57 22.12
CA ARG A 37 -10.61 -14.96 23.39
C ARG A 37 -9.62 -15.86 24.10
N ARG A 38 -8.49 -15.29 24.51
CA ARG A 38 -7.55 -15.97 25.42
C ARG A 38 -8.07 -15.82 26.86
N LEU A 39 -8.31 -16.94 27.51
CA LEU A 39 -8.70 -17.06 28.92
C LEU A 39 -7.60 -17.81 29.68
N ALA A 40 -7.59 -17.68 31.01
CA ALA A 40 -6.88 -18.60 31.88
C ALA A 40 -7.88 -19.66 32.36
N ASP A 41 -7.53 -20.95 32.24
CA ASP A 41 -8.33 -22.02 32.84
C ASP A 41 -8.19 -22.02 34.38
N VAL A 42 -8.92 -22.92 35.05
CA VAL A 42 -8.89 -23.05 36.52
C VAL A 42 -7.49 -23.34 37.10
N ASN A 43 -6.53 -23.75 36.26
CA ASN A 43 -5.15 -24.04 36.61
C ASN A 43 -4.17 -22.98 36.07
N GLY A 44 -4.65 -21.86 35.54
CA GLY A 44 -3.83 -20.78 34.99
C GLY A 44 -3.24 -21.05 33.60
N LYS A 45 -3.64 -22.13 32.91
CA LYS A 45 -3.19 -22.41 31.55
C LYS A 45 -3.99 -21.58 30.53
N PRO A 46 -3.33 -21.08 29.46
CA PRO A 46 -4.04 -20.36 28.42
C PRO A 46 -5.05 -21.29 27.73
N LYS A 47 -6.32 -20.90 27.75
CA LYS A 47 -7.42 -21.52 27.02
C LYS A 47 -7.89 -20.55 25.95
N ILE A 48 -8.31 -21.08 24.81
CA ILE A 48 -8.90 -20.30 23.74
C ILE A 48 -10.35 -20.73 23.59
N GLU A 49 -11.26 -19.76 23.55
CA GLU A 49 -12.69 -20.01 23.30
C GLU A 49 -13.16 -19.25 22.06
N LEU A 50 -13.98 -19.93 21.27
CA LEU A 50 -14.72 -19.32 20.18
C LEU A 50 -15.85 -18.48 20.76
N MET A 51 -15.96 -17.23 20.34
CA MET A 51 -17.07 -16.37 20.75
C MET A 51 -17.96 -16.02 19.57
N THR A 52 -19.22 -15.69 19.87
CA THR A 52 -20.10 -14.99 18.93
C THR A 52 -19.46 -13.66 18.54
N PHE A 53 -19.42 -13.38 17.25
CA PHE A 53 -18.74 -12.21 16.69
C PHE A 53 -19.42 -10.91 17.14
N ASP A 54 -18.63 -9.96 17.64
CA ASP A 54 -19.14 -8.65 18.08
C ASP A 54 -19.10 -7.66 16.91
N THR A 55 -20.26 -7.16 16.50
CA THR A 55 -20.39 -6.20 15.38
C THR A 55 -19.62 -4.89 15.62
N LYS A 56 -19.34 -4.51 16.87
CA LYS A 56 -18.50 -3.34 17.17
C LYS A 56 -17.02 -3.59 16.90
N ILE A 57 -16.59 -4.85 16.98
CA ILE A 57 -15.23 -5.29 16.67
C ILE A 57 -15.05 -5.38 15.15
N GLU A 58 -16.08 -5.78 14.39
CA GLU A 58 -16.04 -5.78 12.90
C GLU A 58 -15.67 -4.44 12.30
N ALA A 59 -16.28 -3.37 12.80
CA ALA A 59 -16.03 -2.01 12.33
C ALA A 59 -14.57 -1.53 12.56
N GLN A 60 -13.78 -2.25 13.36
CA GLN A 60 -12.36 -1.95 13.59
C GLN A 60 -11.43 -2.59 12.56
N PHE A 61 -11.91 -3.62 11.84
CA PHE A 61 -11.11 -4.39 10.87
C PHE A 61 -11.49 -4.11 9.42
N THR A 62 -12.50 -3.27 9.18
CA THR A 62 -12.89 -2.82 7.85
C THR A 62 -12.72 -1.32 7.76
N PRO A 63 -11.95 -0.80 6.79
CA PRO A 63 -11.93 0.60 6.46
C PRO A 63 -13.35 1.17 6.34
N SER A 64 -13.65 2.22 7.08
CA SER A 64 -14.98 2.84 7.07
C SER A 64 -14.85 4.36 6.94
N ILE A 65 -14.19 4.81 5.88
CA ILE A 65 -13.97 6.24 5.66
C ILE A 65 -15.14 6.80 4.87
N SER A 66 -15.96 7.59 5.56
CA SER A 66 -17.11 8.26 4.94
C SER A 66 -16.69 9.56 4.28
N PHE A 67 -16.88 9.66 2.96
CA PHE A 67 -16.75 10.90 2.21
C PHE A 67 -18.12 11.50 1.91
N PRO A 68 -18.24 12.85 1.90
CA PRO A 68 -19.29 13.48 1.12
C PRO A 68 -19.23 12.96 -0.33
N SER A 69 -20.37 12.61 -0.91
CA SER A 69 -20.46 12.04 -2.26
C SER A 69 -19.81 12.91 -3.35
N ASN A 70 -19.68 14.22 -3.09
CA ASN A 70 -19.07 15.19 -4.01
C ASN A 70 -17.58 15.46 -3.77
N THR A 71 -16.92 14.80 -2.81
CA THR A 71 -15.48 14.94 -2.64
C THR A 71 -14.77 14.23 -3.80
N TYR A 72 -13.99 15.00 -4.57
CA TYR A 72 -13.32 14.59 -5.81
C TYR A 72 -14.28 14.01 -6.90
N PRO A 73 -15.15 14.84 -7.49
CA PRO A 73 -16.18 14.37 -8.43
C PRO A 73 -15.60 13.77 -9.71
N ASP A 74 -14.37 14.16 -10.08
CA ASP A 74 -13.68 13.69 -11.27
C ASP A 74 -12.95 12.35 -11.07
N ILE A 75 -12.96 11.80 -9.85
CA ILE A 75 -12.36 10.49 -9.55
C ILE A 75 -13.43 9.41 -9.69
N LYS A 76 -13.13 8.40 -10.53
CA LYS A 76 -14.02 7.26 -10.73
C LYS A 76 -14.24 6.51 -9.41
N ARG A 77 -15.45 6.02 -9.22
CA ARG A 77 -15.84 5.17 -8.09
C ARG A 77 -16.11 3.75 -8.58
N ILE A 78 -15.58 2.75 -7.88
CA ILE A 78 -15.71 1.33 -8.25
C ILE A 78 -16.20 0.55 -7.03
N ALA A 79 -17.17 -0.34 -7.23
CA ALA A 79 -17.67 -1.19 -6.16
C ALA A 79 -16.62 -2.26 -5.80
N SER A 80 -16.44 -2.52 -4.51
CA SER A 80 -15.49 -3.51 -3.98
C SER A 80 -15.73 -4.93 -4.50
N SER A 81 -16.97 -5.23 -4.91
CA SER A 81 -17.35 -6.50 -5.56
C SER A 81 -16.76 -6.68 -6.96
N GLN A 82 -16.39 -5.59 -7.63
CA GLN A 82 -15.80 -5.59 -8.99
C GLN A 82 -14.26 -5.67 -8.97
N VAL A 83 -13.66 -5.65 -7.77
CA VAL A 83 -12.21 -5.65 -7.57
C VAL A 83 -11.81 -7.00 -6.99
N ILE A 84 -11.09 -7.80 -7.76
CA ILE A 84 -10.69 -9.16 -7.43
C ILE A 84 -9.24 -9.17 -6.95
N ILE A 85 -8.97 -9.72 -5.77
CA ILE A 85 -7.62 -9.86 -5.22
C ILE A 85 -6.84 -10.87 -6.06
N VAL A 86 -5.64 -10.49 -6.50
CA VAL A 86 -4.71 -11.41 -7.14
C VAL A 86 -3.91 -12.09 -6.02
N PRO A 87 -4.07 -13.42 -5.82
CA PRO A 87 -3.32 -14.12 -4.79
C PRO A 87 -1.82 -14.02 -5.09
N ASN A 88 -0.99 -13.74 -4.08
CA ASN A 88 0.45 -13.90 -4.19
C ASN A 88 0.82 -15.34 -3.79
N PRO A 89 1.23 -16.21 -4.73
CA PRO A 89 1.50 -17.62 -4.45
C PRO A 89 2.65 -17.82 -3.46
N LEU A 90 3.59 -16.89 -3.38
CA LEU A 90 4.75 -16.93 -2.49
C LEU A 90 4.43 -16.49 -1.07
N LEU A 91 3.34 -15.74 -0.88
CA LEU A 91 2.92 -15.22 0.41
C LEU A 91 1.65 -15.92 0.91
N MET A 92 1.26 -17.08 0.40
CA MET A 92 -0.07 -17.66 0.69
C MET A 92 -0.35 -17.86 2.19
N GLU A 93 0.67 -18.12 3.03
CA GLU A 93 0.56 -18.16 4.51
C GLU A 93 0.52 -16.77 5.18
N PHE A 94 1.00 -15.72 4.51
CA PHE A 94 1.12 -14.34 5.01
C PHE A 94 0.27 -13.32 4.22
N ALA A 95 -0.51 -13.77 3.24
CA ALA A 95 -1.25 -12.93 2.30
C ALA A 95 -2.35 -12.13 3.00
N LEU A 96 -2.82 -12.62 4.16
CA LEU A 96 -3.75 -11.91 5.03
C LEU A 96 -3.06 -10.90 5.97
N ALA A 97 -1.74 -10.96 6.13
CA ALA A 97 -1.00 -10.09 7.07
C ALA A 97 -0.54 -8.76 6.45
N HIS A 98 -0.44 -8.68 5.11
CA HIS A 98 0.06 -7.49 4.40
C HIS A 98 -1.04 -6.73 3.64
N GLY A 99 -2.30 -7.15 3.78
CA GLY A 99 -3.43 -6.62 3.01
C GLY A 99 -3.35 -6.92 1.50
N PRO A 100 -4.47 -6.81 0.77
CA PRO A 100 -4.45 -6.95 -0.68
C PRO A 100 -3.73 -5.76 -1.31
N SER A 101 -2.75 -6.02 -2.17
CA SER A 101 -1.99 -4.97 -2.88
C SER A 101 -2.21 -5.04 -4.39
N LYS A 102 -2.04 -6.22 -5.01
CA LYS A 102 -2.35 -6.41 -6.44
C LYS A 102 -3.78 -6.90 -6.63
N VAL A 103 -4.54 -6.22 -7.49
CA VAL A 103 -5.93 -6.54 -7.78
C VAL A 103 -6.21 -6.53 -9.30
N LEU A 104 -7.26 -7.22 -9.71
CA LEU A 104 -7.86 -7.15 -11.04
C LEU A 104 -9.17 -6.42 -10.96
N VAL A 105 -9.36 -5.43 -11.83
CA VAL A 105 -10.66 -4.78 -12.02
C VAL A 105 -11.29 -5.36 -13.28
N GLU A 106 -12.55 -5.79 -13.17
CA GLU A 106 -13.29 -6.43 -14.24
C GLU A 106 -13.19 -5.62 -15.55
N ASN A 107 -12.79 -6.27 -16.65
CA ASN A 107 -12.63 -5.68 -17.99
C ASN A 107 -11.62 -4.52 -18.12
N LEU A 108 -10.79 -4.26 -17.10
CA LEU A 108 -9.86 -3.12 -17.07
C LEU A 108 -8.40 -3.54 -16.85
N GLY A 109 -8.15 -4.65 -16.15
CA GLY A 109 -6.81 -5.22 -15.99
C GLY A 109 -6.26 -5.10 -14.57
N GLU A 110 -4.93 -5.02 -14.45
CA GLU A 110 -4.18 -5.05 -13.19
C GLU A 110 -4.04 -3.65 -12.56
N TYR A 111 -4.38 -3.55 -11.28
CA TYR A 111 -4.24 -2.34 -10.48
C TYR A 111 -3.54 -2.64 -9.16
N TYR A 112 -2.99 -1.59 -8.56
CA TYR A 112 -2.56 -1.61 -7.16
C TYR A 112 -3.67 -1.01 -6.30
N PHE A 113 -4.11 -1.74 -5.28
CA PHE A 113 -5.04 -1.29 -4.27
C PHE A 113 -4.27 -0.86 -3.03
N LYS A 114 -4.54 0.36 -2.56
CA LYS A 114 -4.07 0.86 -1.26
C LYS A 114 -5.27 0.98 -0.34
N GLU A 115 -5.24 0.22 0.75
CA GLU A 115 -6.26 0.24 1.80
C GLU A 115 -6.26 1.59 2.51
N ALA A 116 -7.45 2.10 2.84
CA ALA A 116 -7.57 3.35 3.57
C ALA A 116 -7.61 3.13 5.08
N LEU A 117 -6.52 3.47 5.75
CA LEU A 117 -6.37 3.28 7.21
C LEU A 117 -7.04 4.41 8.01
N ASP A 118 -6.84 5.64 7.56
CA ASP A 118 -7.45 6.83 8.13
C ASP A 118 -7.75 7.86 7.04
N ARG A 119 -8.59 8.84 7.41
CA ARG A 119 -9.12 9.83 6.48
C ARG A 119 -8.05 10.80 5.99
N GLU A 120 -7.17 11.23 6.89
CA GLU A 120 -6.22 12.31 6.61
C GLU A 120 -5.16 11.83 5.63
N SER A 121 -4.59 10.64 5.86
CA SER A 121 -3.65 10.01 4.93
C SER A 121 -4.30 9.74 3.57
N LEU A 122 -5.51 9.16 3.55
CA LEU A 122 -6.22 8.91 2.29
C LEU A 122 -6.47 10.19 1.50
N GLU A 123 -6.99 11.24 2.15
CA GLU A 123 -7.30 12.52 1.51
C GLU A 123 -6.03 13.22 1.00
N SER A 124 -4.96 13.17 1.79
CA SER A 124 -3.64 13.71 1.42
C SER A 124 -3.09 13.04 0.17
N GLU A 125 -2.98 11.71 0.17
CA GLU A 125 -2.34 10.99 -0.93
C GLU A 125 -3.18 11.05 -2.22
N ILE A 126 -4.51 10.88 -2.13
CA ILE A 126 -5.37 11.07 -3.30
C ILE A 126 -5.26 12.49 -3.85
N GLY A 127 -5.24 13.51 -2.97
CA GLY A 127 -5.12 14.91 -3.37
C GLY A 127 -3.81 15.18 -4.10
N ILE A 128 -2.70 14.65 -3.59
CA ILE A 128 -1.37 14.77 -4.20
C ILE A 128 -1.33 14.07 -5.57
N LEU A 129 -1.75 12.81 -5.66
CA LEU A 129 -1.75 12.07 -6.92
C LEU A 129 -2.68 12.71 -7.95
N PHE A 130 -3.83 13.22 -7.52
CA PHE A 130 -4.76 13.94 -8.39
C PHE A 130 -4.14 15.23 -8.94
N LYS A 131 -3.46 16.02 -8.09
CA LYS A 131 -2.77 17.25 -8.50
C LYS A 131 -1.63 16.97 -9.48
N LEU A 132 -0.82 15.96 -9.21
CA LEU A 132 0.34 15.61 -10.02
C LEU A 132 0.00 14.86 -11.31
N LYS A 133 -1.21 14.32 -11.45
CA LYS A 133 -1.62 13.53 -12.63
C LYS A 133 -1.39 14.25 -13.97
N ASN A 134 -1.60 15.56 -14.03
CA ASN A 134 -1.50 16.33 -15.27
C ASN A 134 -0.15 17.04 -15.47
N THR A 135 0.76 16.91 -14.51
CA THR A 135 2.13 17.47 -14.60
C THR A 135 3.02 16.57 -15.47
N VAL A 136 4.29 16.96 -15.62
CA VAL A 136 5.30 16.16 -16.33
C VAL A 136 5.48 14.81 -15.64
N LEU A 137 5.55 14.77 -14.31
CA LEU A 137 5.64 13.52 -13.53
C LEU A 137 4.52 12.54 -13.84
N GLY A 138 3.28 13.03 -13.90
CA GLY A 138 2.12 12.18 -14.20
C GLY A 138 2.20 11.60 -15.61
N LYS A 139 2.53 12.43 -16.60
CA LYS A 139 2.63 12.03 -18.02
C LYS A 139 3.81 11.10 -18.30
N GLU A 140 4.92 11.26 -17.58
CA GLU A 140 6.10 10.40 -17.67
C GLU A 140 5.99 9.15 -16.79
N ASN A 141 4.89 8.95 -16.06
CA ASN A 141 4.70 7.85 -15.09
C ASN A 141 5.81 7.79 -14.03
N ARG A 142 6.29 8.95 -13.56
CA ARG A 142 7.30 9.02 -12.47
C ARG A 142 6.67 8.91 -11.07
N ILE A 143 5.35 8.88 -11.00
CA ILE A 143 4.53 8.67 -9.80
C ILE A 143 3.34 7.74 -10.11
N PRO A 144 2.73 7.09 -9.10
CA PRO A 144 1.52 6.29 -9.28
C PRO A 144 0.39 7.06 -9.96
N GLN A 145 -0.23 6.45 -10.96
CA GLN A 145 -1.35 7.06 -11.68
C GLN A 145 -2.68 6.66 -11.02
N LEU A 146 -3.28 7.61 -10.30
CA LEU A 146 -4.59 7.44 -9.67
C LEU A 146 -5.68 7.12 -10.71
N TYR A 147 -6.43 6.06 -10.45
CA TYR A 147 -7.50 5.59 -11.31
C TYR A 147 -8.88 5.79 -10.71
N ALA A 148 -9.11 5.27 -9.51
CA ALA A 148 -10.43 5.26 -8.88
C ALA A 148 -10.33 5.13 -7.36
N VAL A 149 -11.40 5.47 -6.65
CA VAL A 149 -11.63 5.05 -5.27
C VAL A 149 -12.51 3.80 -5.23
N VAL A 150 -12.26 2.93 -4.25
CA VAL A 150 -13.04 1.71 -4.05
C VAL A 150 -14.07 1.95 -2.96
N GLN A 151 -15.34 1.77 -3.28
CA GLN A 151 -16.46 1.86 -2.34
C GLN A 151 -16.96 0.49 -1.97
N ASP A 152 -17.40 0.33 -0.72
CA ASP A 152 -18.01 -0.92 -0.28
C ASP A 152 -19.33 -1.23 -1.02
N THR A 153 -20.23 -0.26 -1.04
CA THR A 153 -21.49 -0.25 -1.79
C THR A 153 -21.69 1.11 -2.45
N SER A 154 -22.69 1.27 -3.32
CA SER A 154 -22.91 2.51 -4.09
C SER A 154 -22.91 3.79 -3.23
N ASP A 155 -23.45 3.71 -2.01
CA ASP A 155 -23.50 4.81 -1.03
C ASP A 155 -22.66 4.52 0.22
N GLY A 156 -21.80 3.50 0.16
CA GLY A 156 -20.99 3.02 1.27
C GLY A 156 -19.68 3.79 1.47
N PRO A 157 -18.96 3.47 2.56
CA PRO A 157 -17.66 4.06 2.83
C PRO A 157 -16.63 3.70 1.74
N ILE A 158 -15.57 4.50 1.70
CA ILE A 158 -14.39 4.23 0.88
C ILE A 158 -13.50 3.25 1.63
N LEU A 159 -13.16 2.16 0.94
CA LEU A 159 -12.27 1.12 1.44
C LEU A 159 -10.80 1.40 1.14
N GLY A 160 -10.54 2.22 0.11
CA GLY A 160 -9.21 2.46 -0.43
C GLY A 160 -9.27 3.09 -1.81
N PHE A 161 -8.15 3.08 -2.51
CA PHE A 161 -8.06 3.60 -3.87
C PHE A 161 -7.16 2.74 -4.75
N LEU A 162 -7.31 2.94 -6.06
CA LEU A 162 -6.63 2.22 -7.10
C LEU A 162 -5.67 3.14 -7.85
N THR A 163 -4.43 2.68 -7.99
CA THR A 163 -3.47 3.22 -8.95
C THR A 163 -3.16 2.15 -9.99
N HIS A 164 -2.67 2.57 -11.16
CA HIS A 164 -2.18 1.61 -12.16
C HIS A 164 -1.08 0.75 -11.54
N PHE A 165 -1.13 -0.56 -11.79
CA PHE A 165 -0.11 -1.47 -11.27
C PHE A 165 1.22 -1.21 -11.98
N ILE A 166 2.23 -0.79 -11.22
CA ILE A 166 3.59 -0.60 -11.71
C ILE A 166 4.31 -1.93 -11.59
N LYS A 167 4.67 -2.51 -12.73
CA LYS A 167 5.52 -3.71 -12.77
C LYS A 167 6.97 -3.27 -12.57
N GLY A 168 7.61 -3.79 -11.54
CA GLY A 168 8.97 -3.40 -11.20
C GLY A 168 9.43 -4.03 -9.89
N GLU A 169 10.59 -3.59 -9.44
CA GLU A 169 11.20 -4.00 -8.17
C GLU A 169 11.61 -2.76 -7.37
N THR A 170 11.69 -2.92 -6.06
CA THR A 170 12.15 -1.83 -5.18
C THR A 170 13.59 -1.47 -5.50
N LEU A 171 13.98 -0.21 -5.29
CA LEU A 171 15.35 0.22 -5.49
C LEU A 171 16.35 -0.66 -4.72
N PRO A 172 16.15 -1.02 -3.43
CA PRO A 172 17.01 -1.96 -2.73
C PRO A 172 17.19 -3.31 -3.44
N ASP A 173 16.11 -3.89 -3.98
CA ASP A 173 16.17 -5.19 -4.64
C ASP A 173 16.89 -5.13 -5.99
N VAL A 174 16.70 -4.05 -6.73
CA VAL A 174 17.43 -3.80 -7.99
C VAL A 174 18.91 -3.58 -7.73
N MET A 175 19.27 -2.86 -6.66
CA MET A 175 20.68 -2.60 -6.32
C MET A 175 21.45 -3.88 -5.96
N LYS A 176 20.78 -4.91 -5.39
CA LYS A 176 21.38 -6.24 -5.14
C LYS A 176 21.82 -6.94 -6.43
N LYS A 177 21.27 -6.55 -7.58
CA LYS A 177 21.61 -7.11 -8.91
C LYS A 177 22.82 -6.45 -9.57
N LEU A 178 23.49 -5.55 -8.86
CA LEU A 178 24.70 -4.84 -9.31
C LEU A 178 24.49 -4.13 -10.66
N PRO A 179 23.58 -3.16 -10.73
CA PRO A 179 23.26 -2.47 -11.96
C PRO A 179 24.46 -1.65 -12.48
N SER A 180 24.47 -1.42 -13.80
CA SER A 180 25.53 -0.69 -14.47
C SER A 180 25.63 0.77 -13.98
N ALA A 181 26.81 1.37 -14.16
CA ALA A 181 27.00 2.78 -13.84
C ALA A 181 26.04 3.69 -14.62
N SER A 182 25.70 3.38 -15.88
CA SER A 182 24.77 4.18 -16.67
C SER A 182 23.35 4.17 -16.08
N LEU A 183 22.87 3.02 -15.62
CA LEU A 183 21.56 2.91 -14.96
C LEU A 183 21.53 3.67 -13.64
N LYS A 184 22.57 3.55 -12.82
CA LYS A 184 22.72 4.30 -11.58
C LYS A 184 22.64 5.82 -11.82
N HIS A 185 23.37 6.34 -12.81
CA HIS A 185 23.31 7.77 -13.16
C HIS A 185 21.92 8.18 -13.67
N LYS A 186 21.26 7.34 -14.48
CA LYS A 186 19.88 7.57 -14.93
C LYS A 186 18.93 7.72 -13.74
N TRP A 187 18.97 6.79 -12.79
CA TRP A 187 18.10 6.81 -11.61
C TRP A 187 18.38 8.00 -10.69
N ILE A 188 19.65 8.35 -10.46
CA ILE A 188 20.02 9.55 -9.69
C ILE A 188 19.44 10.82 -10.33
N SER A 189 19.53 10.93 -11.66
CA SER A 189 18.98 12.06 -12.40
C SER A 189 17.45 12.09 -12.34
N GLN A 190 16.78 10.95 -12.52
CA GLN A 190 15.34 10.84 -12.43
C GLN A 190 14.81 11.14 -11.02
N LEU A 191 15.49 10.66 -9.98
CA LEU A 191 15.15 10.92 -8.59
C LEU A 191 15.22 12.42 -8.29
N GLN A 192 16.33 13.08 -8.65
CA GLN A 192 16.47 14.53 -8.43
C GLN A 192 15.38 15.31 -9.18
N LYS A 193 15.19 15.03 -10.47
CA LYS A 193 14.14 15.68 -11.28
C LYS A 193 12.76 15.50 -10.65
N THR A 194 12.45 14.29 -10.18
CA THR A 194 11.15 13.98 -9.59
C THR A 194 10.91 14.76 -8.31
N VAL A 195 11.90 14.80 -7.40
CA VAL A 195 11.79 15.55 -6.14
C VAL A 195 11.68 17.06 -6.40
N ASP A 196 12.46 17.60 -7.34
CA ASP A 196 12.38 19.01 -7.72
C ASP A 196 10.99 19.38 -8.27
N GLU A 197 10.41 18.55 -9.13
CA GLU A 197 9.08 18.78 -9.70
C GLU A 197 7.96 18.66 -8.65
N ILE A 198 8.08 17.72 -7.70
CA ILE A 198 7.15 17.61 -6.55
C ILE A 198 7.22 18.90 -5.71
N HIS A 199 8.44 19.37 -5.39
CA HIS A 199 8.64 20.58 -4.59
C HIS A 199 8.19 21.85 -5.30
N GLN A 200 8.34 21.95 -6.62
CA GLN A 200 7.83 23.06 -7.43
C GLN A 200 6.29 23.20 -7.36
N GLU A 201 5.59 22.08 -7.19
CA GLU A 201 4.14 22.06 -6.95
C GLU A 201 3.78 22.36 -5.48
N GLY A 202 4.76 22.68 -4.63
CA GLY A 202 4.55 22.95 -3.21
C GLY A 202 4.22 21.69 -2.39
N ILE A 203 4.53 20.51 -2.93
CA ILE A 203 4.26 19.22 -2.28
C ILE A 203 5.54 18.75 -1.57
N VAL A 204 5.39 18.14 -0.41
CA VAL A 204 6.45 17.44 0.32
C VAL A 204 6.26 15.95 0.08
N TRP A 205 7.33 15.21 -0.18
CA TRP A 205 7.28 13.75 -0.31
C TRP A 205 7.07 13.09 1.06
N GLY A 206 7.82 13.52 2.08
CA GLY A 206 7.54 13.26 3.49
C GLY A 206 8.14 11.95 4.03
N ASP A 207 8.14 10.88 3.24
CA ASP A 207 8.75 9.58 3.62
C ASP A 207 9.77 9.12 2.56
N ALA A 208 10.69 10.01 2.19
CA ALA A 208 11.75 9.74 1.22
C ALA A 208 12.69 8.62 1.71
N LYS A 209 12.58 7.44 1.10
CA LYS A 209 13.42 6.27 1.36
C LYS A 209 13.48 5.33 0.13
N PRO A 210 14.51 4.48 0.00
CA PRO A 210 14.64 3.54 -1.12
C PRO A 210 13.47 2.59 -1.28
N ASP A 211 12.82 2.16 -0.19
CA ASP A 211 11.66 1.26 -0.24
C ASP A 211 10.44 1.91 -0.91
N ASN A 212 10.36 3.25 -0.88
CA ASN A 212 9.34 4.04 -1.57
C ASN A 212 9.78 4.41 -2.99
N ILE A 213 10.74 3.69 -3.57
CA ILE A 213 11.18 3.86 -4.95
C ILE A 213 11.08 2.52 -5.67
N LEU A 214 10.38 2.50 -6.80
CA LEU A 214 10.40 1.38 -7.75
C LEU A 214 11.27 1.71 -8.95
N VAL A 215 11.87 0.68 -9.54
CA VAL A 215 12.36 0.70 -10.91
C VAL A 215 11.43 -0.16 -11.74
N ASP A 216 10.78 0.44 -12.74
CA ASP A 216 9.85 -0.26 -13.62
C ASP A 216 10.59 -1.16 -14.64
N GLN A 217 9.82 -1.86 -15.50
CA GLN A 217 10.37 -2.76 -16.51
C GLN A 217 11.19 -2.07 -17.62
N ASP A 218 11.10 -0.74 -17.75
CA ASP A 218 11.84 0.10 -18.70
C ASP A 218 13.04 0.80 -18.02
N ASP A 219 13.51 0.24 -16.90
CA ASP A 219 14.62 0.73 -16.07
C ASP A 219 14.43 2.17 -15.58
N ASN A 220 13.19 2.54 -15.30
CA ASN A 220 12.75 3.91 -15.10
C ASN A 220 12.30 4.07 -13.64
N LEU A 221 12.83 5.07 -12.93
CA LEU A 221 12.57 5.28 -11.50
C LEU A 221 11.19 5.90 -11.26
N VAL A 222 10.41 5.32 -10.36
CA VAL A 222 9.08 5.80 -9.95
C VAL A 222 9.08 6.03 -8.43
N VAL A 223 8.70 7.24 -8.02
CA VAL A 223 8.55 7.61 -6.60
C VAL A 223 7.16 7.22 -6.11
N LEU A 224 7.12 6.51 -4.97
CA LEU A 224 5.91 6.04 -4.32
C LEU A 224 5.67 6.74 -2.98
N ASP A 225 4.45 6.55 -2.46
CA ASP A 225 3.99 6.89 -1.12
C ASP A 225 4.17 8.35 -0.68
N PHE A 226 3.04 9.07 -0.61
CA PHE A 226 2.97 10.47 -0.22
C PHE A 226 2.26 10.67 1.13
N ASN A 227 2.05 9.62 1.91
CA ASN A 227 1.37 9.73 3.21
C ASN A 227 2.22 10.37 4.31
N GLY A 228 3.46 10.75 4.00
CA GLY A 228 4.39 11.31 4.97
C GLY A 228 4.76 10.31 6.08
N GLY A 229 5.36 10.84 7.13
CA GLY A 229 5.79 10.07 8.29
C GLY A 229 7.30 9.80 8.32
N ARG A 230 7.79 9.37 9.49
CA ARG A 230 9.21 9.14 9.72
C ARG A 230 9.55 7.66 9.74
N THR A 231 10.33 7.25 8.74
CA THR A 231 11.15 6.04 8.86
C THR A 231 12.47 6.38 9.56
N GLU A 232 12.73 5.76 10.72
CA GLU A 232 13.97 5.98 11.46
C GLU A 232 15.20 5.64 10.60
N GLY A 233 16.24 6.48 10.69
CA GLY A 233 17.49 6.29 9.97
C GLY A 233 17.61 7.02 8.62
N TRP A 234 16.53 7.61 8.08
CA TRP A 234 16.59 8.37 6.82
C TRP A 234 16.64 9.88 7.03
N VAL A 235 15.77 10.42 7.88
CA VAL A 235 15.67 11.86 8.17
C VAL A 235 15.61 12.08 9.68
N ALA A 236 16.31 13.11 10.17
CA ALA A 236 16.20 13.54 11.56
C ALA A 236 14.79 14.04 11.85
N ALA A 237 14.27 13.82 13.06
CA ALA A 237 12.89 14.16 13.40
C ALA A 237 12.56 15.65 13.20
N GLU A 238 13.55 16.54 13.30
CA GLU A 238 13.42 17.97 13.07
C GLU A 238 13.14 18.38 11.61
N TYR A 239 13.40 17.50 10.63
CA TYR A 239 13.14 17.75 9.20
C TYR A 239 12.01 16.87 8.64
N MET A 240 11.28 16.15 9.49
CA MET A 240 10.16 15.32 9.08
C MET A 240 9.08 16.14 8.39
N ASP A 241 8.49 15.62 7.32
CA ASP A 241 7.44 16.28 6.54
C ASP A 241 7.86 17.69 6.07
N THR A 242 9.14 17.87 5.70
CA THR A 242 9.65 19.10 5.08
C THR A 242 10.41 18.83 3.78
N MET A 243 10.42 19.82 2.88
CA MET A 243 11.26 19.78 1.66
C MET A 243 12.75 19.68 1.98
N ILE A 244 13.19 20.20 3.13
CA ILE A 244 14.59 20.05 3.59
C ILE A 244 14.86 18.57 3.89
N GLY A 245 13.94 17.90 4.59
CA GLY A 245 14.01 16.47 4.88
C GLY A 245 14.06 15.63 3.62
N ASP A 246 13.19 15.91 2.65
CA ASP A 246 13.19 15.23 1.35
C ASP A 246 14.54 15.37 0.62
N ASN A 247 15.14 16.57 0.63
CA ASN A 247 16.43 16.82 -0.01
C ASN A 247 17.58 16.08 0.69
N LEU A 248 17.57 16.05 2.04
CA LEU A 248 18.55 15.30 2.83
C LEU A 248 18.46 13.79 2.58
N ALA A 249 17.24 13.25 2.59
CA ALA A 249 17.01 11.85 2.26
C ALA A 249 17.43 11.54 0.81
N THR A 250 17.06 12.40 -0.14
CA THR A 250 17.42 12.25 -1.56
C THR A 250 18.92 12.21 -1.76
N ALA A 251 19.69 13.07 -1.09
CA ALA A 251 21.15 13.03 -1.12
C ALA A 251 21.67 11.67 -0.62
N LYS A 252 21.16 11.20 0.52
CA LYS A 252 21.54 9.90 1.09
C LYS A 252 21.21 8.71 0.19
N ILE A 253 20.07 8.74 -0.50
CA ILE A 253 19.68 7.71 -1.46
C ILE A 253 20.65 7.69 -2.64
N LYS A 254 21.07 8.85 -3.14
CA LYS A 254 22.06 8.93 -4.24
C LYS A 254 23.41 8.38 -3.82
N ASP A 255 23.87 8.70 -2.61
CA ASP A 255 25.13 8.17 -2.07
C ASP A 255 25.07 6.64 -2.00
N MET A 256 23.97 6.07 -1.50
CA MET A 256 23.72 4.62 -1.51
C MET A 256 23.79 4.00 -2.93
N ILE A 257 23.21 4.68 -3.93
CA ILE A 257 23.25 4.20 -5.33
C ILE A 257 24.69 4.19 -5.85
N LEU A 258 25.51 5.19 -5.48
CA LEU A 258 26.90 5.32 -5.92
C LEU A 258 27.85 4.36 -5.21
N GLU A 259 27.69 4.14 -3.90
CA GLU A 259 28.58 3.31 -3.07
C GLU A 259 28.60 1.82 -3.47
N ASN A 260 27.50 1.30 -4.00
CA ASN A 260 27.40 -0.10 -4.50
C ASN A 260 28.08 -0.31 -5.87
N SER A 261 29.12 0.46 -6.20
CA SER A 261 29.85 0.41 -7.48
C SER A 261 31.20 -0.31 -7.40
N SER A 262 31.38 -1.18 -6.41
CA SER A 262 32.63 -1.92 -6.17
C SER A 262 32.59 -3.32 -6.75
#